data_AF-A0A657AF52-F1
#
_entry.id   AF-A0A657AF52-F1
#
_cell.length_a   1.000
_cell.length_b   1.000
_cell.length_c   1.000
_cell.angle_alpha   90.00
_cell.angle_beta   90.00
_cell.angle_gamma   90.00
#
_symmetry.space_group_name_H-M   'P 1'
#
loop_
_entity.id
_entity.type
_entity.pdbx_description
1 polymer ?
#
loop_
_entity_poly.entity_id
_entity_poly.type
_entity_poly.pdbx_seq_one_letter_code
_entity_poly.pdbx_strand_id
1 'polypeptide(L)'
;MYPFISPLFLNKGSRYLSHFLLVVLRSIPELMLVFVLLIMMGPSMVPAIVALSLHNGAIIAHLIGNASRNLKLRQDAPKGINLYSYEVTPRLYRPFLAFLFYRWEVILRESAILGILGVHTLGFYVDSAFEELRFDRALFLILVTALLNILVDTLSRGIRRKLRLNALPDMR
;
A
#
# COMPACT_ATOMS: atom_id res chain seq x y z
N MET A 1 -1.04 -9.25 -8.06
CA MET A 1 -2.03 -10.21 -7.51
C MET A 1 -1.27 -11.45 -7.06
N TYR A 2 -1.77 -12.22 -6.10
CA TYR A 2 -1.01 -13.07 -5.17
C TYR A 2 -0.50 -14.47 -5.62
N PRO A 3 -0.59 -14.94 -6.89
CA PRO A 3 -0.03 -16.25 -7.25
C PRO A 3 1.49 -16.32 -7.01
N PHE A 4 2.18 -15.17 -7.03
CA PHE A 4 3.65 -15.09 -7.01
C PHE A 4 4.34 -15.56 -5.70
N ILE A 5 3.59 -15.73 -4.61
CA ILE A 5 4.15 -16.10 -3.30
C ILE A 5 3.49 -17.37 -2.75
N SER A 6 2.31 -17.71 -3.26
CA SER A 6 1.55 -18.83 -2.71
C SER A 6 2.19 -20.17 -3.14
N PRO A 7 2.51 -21.07 -2.19
CA PRO A 7 3.03 -22.40 -2.50
C PRO A 7 2.02 -23.28 -3.26
N LEU A 8 0.77 -22.83 -3.36
CA LEU A 8 -0.31 -23.50 -4.08
C LEU A 8 -0.15 -23.40 -5.61
N PHE A 9 0.59 -22.40 -6.11
CA PHE A 9 0.61 -22.09 -7.54
C PHE A 9 2.01 -22.01 -8.17
N LEU A 10 3.09 -21.98 -7.39
CA LEU A 10 4.45 -21.80 -7.93
C LEU A 10 5.48 -22.83 -7.45
N ASN A 11 6.39 -23.16 -8.37
CA ASN A 11 7.56 -24.01 -8.12
C ASN A 11 8.54 -23.35 -7.13
N LYS A 12 9.30 -24.18 -6.39
CA LYS A 12 10.23 -23.73 -5.32
C LYS A 12 11.17 -22.60 -5.78
N GLY A 13 11.74 -22.68 -6.99
CA GLY A 13 12.65 -21.65 -7.54
C GLY A 13 12.00 -20.29 -7.79
N SER A 14 10.83 -20.26 -8.43
CA SER A 14 10.08 -19.01 -8.70
C SER A 14 9.63 -18.32 -7.40
N ARG A 15 9.37 -19.11 -6.35
CA ARG A 15 9.02 -18.59 -5.02
C ARG A 15 10.19 -17.89 -4.34
N TYR A 16 11.41 -18.42 -4.45
CA TYR A 16 12.61 -17.74 -3.91
C TYR A 16 12.85 -16.40 -4.61
N LEU A 17 12.77 -16.38 -5.94
CA LEU A 17 12.95 -15.15 -6.72
C LEU A 17 11.89 -14.09 -6.37
N SER A 18 10.63 -14.49 -6.31
CA SER A 18 9.52 -13.59 -5.95
C SER A 18 9.67 -13.08 -4.52
N HIS A 19 10.06 -13.93 -3.57
CA HIS A 19 10.32 -13.52 -2.19
C HIS A 19 11.47 -12.51 -2.10
N PHE A 20 12.57 -12.78 -2.80
CA PHE A 20 13.72 -11.87 -2.85
C PHE A 20 13.32 -10.50 -3.39
N LEU A 21 12.61 -10.46 -4.53
CA LEU A 21 12.16 -9.21 -5.15
C LEU A 21 11.25 -8.40 -4.21
N LEU A 22 10.33 -9.06 -3.50
CA LEU A 22 9.45 -8.40 -2.53
C LEU A 22 10.19 -7.87 -1.31
N VAL A 23 11.20 -8.60 -0.83
CA VAL A 23 12.05 -8.12 0.27
C VAL A 23 12.81 -6.88 -0.16
N VAL A 24 13.40 -6.88 -1.36
CA VAL A 24 14.10 -5.71 -1.90
C VAL A 24 13.16 -4.51 -2.03
N LEU A 25 12.00 -4.67 -2.66
CA LEU A 25 11.03 -3.58 -2.83
C LEU A 25 10.50 -3.01 -1.49
N ARG A 26 10.42 -3.84 -0.45
CA ARG A 26 9.96 -3.41 0.88
C ARG A 26 11.06 -2.79 1.73
N SER A 27 12.32 -3.21 1.54
CA SER A 27 13.45 -2.70 2.32
C SER A 27 13.87 -1.29 1.92
N ILE A 28 13.58 -0.89 0.67
CA ILE A 28 13.84 0.47 0.20
C ILE A 28 12.70 1.38 0.68
N PRO A 29 12.99 2.48 1.39
CA PRO A 29 11.98 3.47 1.75
C PRO A 29 11.33 4.04 0.49
N GLU A 30 10.02 4.21 0.51
CA GLU A 30 9.27 4.75 -0.62
C GLU A 30 9.75 6.12 -1.08
N LEU A 31 10.14 7.01 -0.15
CA LEU A 31 10.70 8.32 -0.47
C LEU A 31 11.95 8.20 -1.36
N MET A 32 12.78 7.19 -1.12
CA MET A 32 13.96 6.92 -1.96
C MET A 32 13.56 6.44 -3.35
N LEU A 33 12.54 5.58 -3.47
CA LEU A 33 12.02 5.16 -4.77
C LEU A 33 11.43 6.34 -5.56
N VAL A 34 10.66 7.21 -4.89
CA VAL A 34 10.11 8.42 -5.50
C VAL A 34 11.25 9.32 -5.98
N PHE A 35 12.24 9.58 -5.13
CA PHE A 35 13.39 10.42 -5.46
C PHE A 35 14.19 9.90 -6.66
N VAL A 36 14.53 8.61 -6.68
CA VAL A 36 15.24 7.99 -7.82
C VAL A 36 14.43 8.07 -9.10
N LEU A 37 13.12 7.77 -9.04
CA LEU A 37 12.26 7.83 -10.21
C LEU A 37 12.02 9.27 -10.69
N LEU A 38 12.00 10.26 -9.80
CA LEU A 38 11.95 11.68 -10.17
C LEU A 38 13.19 12.10 -10.95
N ILE A 39 14.38 11.64 -10.55
CA ILE A 39 15.63 11.90 -11.28
C ILE A 39 15.58 11.26 -12.68
N MET A 40 15.05 10.04 -12.78
CA MET A 40 15.02 9.29 -14.05
C MET A 40 13.95 9.78 -15.04
N MET A 41 12.77 10.17 -14.55
CA MET A 41 11.59 10.49 -15.37
C MET A 41 11.25 11.98 -15.39
N GLY A 42 11.90 12.79 -14.56
CA GLY A 42 11.64 14.22 -14.40
C GLY A 42 10.54 14.55 -13.37
N PRO A 43 10.41 15.86 -13.03
CA PRO A 43 9.47 16.34 -12.02
C PRO A 43 8.02 16.19 -12.50
N SER A 44 7.33 15.18 -11.99
CA SER A 44 5.92 14.92 -12.30
C SER A 44 5.28 14.04 -11.24
N MET A 45 3.96 13.84 -11.33
CA MET A 45 3.24 12.94 -10.43
C MET A 45 3.44 11.46 -10.74
N VAL A 46 3.92 11.13 -11.96
CA VAL A 46 4.04 9.75 -12.44
C VAL A 46 5.08 8.94 -11.63
N PRO A 47 6.30 9.44 -11.35
CA PRO A 47 7.27 8.80 -10.45
C PRO A 47 6.69 8.42 -9.09
N ALA A 48 5.92 9.35 -8.50
CA ALA A 48 5.30 9.12 -7.20
C ALA A 48 4.28 7.98 -7.26
N ILE A 49 3.39 8.00 -8.26
CA ILE A 49 2.38 6.93 -8.45
C ILE A 49 3.06 5.58 -8.64
N VAL A 50 4.10 5.50 -9.47
CA VAL A 50 4.83 4.25 -9.74
C VAL A 50 5.55 3.75 -8.49
N ALA A 51 6.31 4.62 -7.80
CA ALA A 51 7.03 4.26 -6.57
C ALA A 51 6.08 3.72 -5.50
N LEU A 52 5.01 4.46 -5.21
CA LEU A 52 4.01 4.11 -4.21
C LEU A 52 3.29 2.81 -4.58
N SER A 53 2.92 2.64 -5.86
CA SER A 53 2.26 1.42 -6.34
C SER A 53 3.15 0.20 -6.22
N LEU A 54 4.44 0.32 -6.55
CA LEU A 54 5.41 -0.76 -6.43
C LEU A 54 5.65 -1.15 -4.97
N HIS A 55 5.94 -0.15 -4.12
CA HIS A 55 6.23 -0.39 -2.70
C HIS A 55 5.01 -0.97 -1.96
N ASN A 56 3.86 -0.30 -2.05
CA ASN A 56 2.64 -0.75 -1.37
C ASN A 56 2.08 -2.04 -1.98
N GLY A 57 2.21 -2.22 -3.30
CA GLY A 57 1.86 -3.46 -3.99
C GLY A 57 2.69 -4.65 -3.50
N ALA A 58 4.00 -4.46 -3.29
CA ALA A 58 4.87 -5.49 -2.74
C ALA A 58 4.47 -5.89 -1.31
N ILE A 59 4.15 -4.90 -0.45
CA ILE A 59 3.68 -5.16 0.92
C ILE A 59 2.37 -5.95 0.91
N ILE A 60 1.36 -5.49 0.15
CA ILE A 60 0.06 -6.17 0.09
C ILE A 60 0.22 -7.58 -0.48
N ALA A 61 1.04 -7.75 -1.52
CA ALA A 61 1.33 -9.07 -2.09
C ALA A 61 1.93 -10.00 -1.03
N HIS A 62 2.95 -9.55 -0.30
CA HIS A 62 3.58 -10.31 0.79
C HIS A 62 2.59 -10.72 1.87
N LEU A 63 1.79 -9.78 2.37
CA LEU A 63 0.81 -10.03 3.43
C LEU A 63 -0.27 -11.02 2.99
N ILE A 64 -0.81 -10.87 1.78
CA ILE A 64 -1.82 -11.80 1.24
C ILE A 64 -1.21 -13.16 0.90
N GLY A 65 0.03 -13.20 0.40
CA GLY A 65 0.76 -14.45 0.18
C GLY A 65 1.06 -15.19 1.49
N ASN A 66 1.21 -14.48 2.62
CA ASN A 66 1.33 -15.10 3.94
C ASN A 66 -0.04 -15.61 4.42
N ALA A 67 -1.09 -14.80 4.27
CA ALA A 67 -2.46 -15.20 4.61
C ALA A 67 -2.94 -16.42 3.82
N SER A 68 -2.55 -16.55 2.54
CA SER A 68 -2.90 -17.69 1.71
C SER A 68 -2.28 -19.00 2.19
N ARG A 69 -1.12 -18.97 2.86
CA ARG A 69 -0.48 -20.17 3.41
C ARG A 69 -1.23 -20.76 4.61
N ASN A 70 -2.01 -19.94 5.31
CA ASN A 70 -2.80 -20.37 6.47
C ASN A 70 -4.17 -20.93 6.08
N LEU A 71 -4.52 -20.93 4.79
CA LEU A 71 -5.78 -21.50 4.32
C LEU A 71 -5.70 -23.03 4.31
N LYS A 72 -6.63 -23.68 5.02
CA LYS A 72 -6.86 -25.12 4.89
C LYS A 72 -7.83 -25.36 3.73
N LEU A 73 -7.35 -26.09 2.72
CA LEU A 73 -8.13 -26.49 1.55
C LEU A 73 -8.76 -27.87 1.79
N ARG A 74 -9.93 -28.12 1.20
CA ARG A 74 -10.58 -29.43 1.23
C ARG A 74 -9.81 -30.40 0.32
N GLN A 75 -9.89 -31.71 0.59
CA GLN A 75 -9.12 -32.71 -0.18
C GLN A 75 -9.53 -32.79 -1.66
N ASP A 76 -10.79 -32.49 -1.95
CA ASP A 76 -11.42 -32.43 -3.28
C ASP A 76 -11.45 -30.99 -3.84
N ALA A 77 -10.65 -30.07 -3.29
CA ALA A 77 -10.54 -28.72 -3.80
C ALA A 77 -10.11 -28.72 -5.28
N PRO A 78 -10.68 -27.83 -6.12
CA PRO A 78 -10.28 -27.70 -7.51
C PRO A 78 -8.79 -27.33 -7.60
N LYS A 79 -8.20 -27.49 -8.79
CA LYS A 79 -6.78 -27.15 -9.05
C LYS A 79 -6.67 -25.98 -10.04
N GLY A 80 -5.49 -25.36 -10.09
CA GLY A 80 -5.18 -24.32 -11.07
C GLY A 80 -6.06 -23.08 -10.93
N ILE A 81 -6.54 -22.55 -12.05
CA ILE A 81 -7.27 -21.26 -12.08
C ILE A 81 -8.61 -21.32 -11.33
N ASN A 82 -9.25 -22.49 -11.26
CA ASN A 82 -10.51 -22.65 -10.54
C ASN A 82 -10.30 -22.54 -9.02
N LEU A 83 -9.21 -23.11 -8.50
CA LEU A 83 -8.81 -22.93 -7.10
C LEU A 83 -8.56 -21.45 -6.77
N TYR A 84 -7.82 -20.78 -7.65
CA TYR A 84 -7.48 -19.36 -7.50
C TYR A 84 -8.75 -18.50 -7.48
N SER A 85 -9.59 -18.60 -8.52
CA SER A 85 -10.72 -17.68 -8.72
C SER A 85 -11.87 -17.94 -7.76
N TYR A 86 -12.18 -19.20 -7.46
CA TYR A 86 -13.43 -19.56 -6.75
C TYR A 86 -13.25 -19.96 -5.28
N GLU A 87 -12.05 -20.35 -4.85
CA GLU A 87 -11.83 -20.75 -3.45
C GLU A 87 -10.87 -19.78 -2.73
N VAL A 88 -9.70 -19.51 -3.30
CA VAL A 88 -8.66 -18.72 -2.63
C VAL A 88 -8.98 -17.22 -2.66
N THR A 89 -9.28 -16.66 -3.84
CA THR A 89 -9.56 -15.21 -3.98
C THR A 89 -10.73 -14.76 -3.09
N PRO A 90 -11.90 -15.42 -3.09
CA PRO A 90 -13.03 -14.97 -2.29
C PRO A 90 -12.76 -15.01 -0.79
N ARG A 91 -11.97 -16.00 -0.33
CA ARG A 91 -11.59 -16.14 1.09
C ARG A 91 -10.56 -15.08 1.52
N LEU A 92 -9.66 -14.68 0.63
CA LEU A 92 -8.65 -13.64 0.90
C LEU A 92 -9.13 -12.22 0.60
N TYR A 93 -10.32 -12.06 0.01
CA TYR A 93 -10.85 -10.74 -0.37
C TYR A 93 -11.02 -9.80 0.83
N ARG A 94 -11.51 -10.33 1.96
CA ARG A 94 -11.67 -9.56 3.20
C ARG A 94 -10.35 -9.01 3.74
N PRO A 95 -9.32 -9.84 4.04
CA PRO A 95 -8.04 -9.31 4.47
C PRO A 95 -7.36 -8.43 3.42
N PHE A 96 -7.57 -8.70 2.12
CA PHE A 96 -7.08 -7.82 1.05
C PHE A 96 -7.65 -6.41 1.15
N LEU A 97 -8.98 -6.27 1.30
CA LEU A 97 -9.61 -4.97 1.51
C LEU A 97 -9.10 -4.28 2.78
N ALA A 98 -8.90 -5.04 3.87
CA ALA A 98 -8.39 -4.49 5.11
C ALA A 98 -7.00 -3.87 4.93
N PHE A 99 -6.08 -4.58 4.27
CA PHE A 99 -4.76 -4.06 3.96
C PHE A 99 -4.80 -2.91 2.97
N LEU A 100 -5.70 -2.94 1.98
CA LEU A 100 -5.85 -1.86 1.02
C LEU A 100 -6.26 -0.55 1.70
N PHE A 101 -7.28 -0.57 2.56
CA PHE A 101 -7.70 0.63 3.31
C PHE A 101 -6.65 1.10 4.30
N TYR A 102 -5.94 0.18 4.95
CA TYR A 102 -4.81 0.54 5.81
C TYR A 102 -3.69 1.22 5.01
N ARG A 103 -3.33 0.69 3.85
CA ARG A 103 -2.27 1.27 3.01
C ARG A 103 -2.69 2.58 2.37
N TRP A 104 -3.96 2.74 2.01
CA TRP A 104 -4.52 3.99 1.54
C TRP A 104 -4.36 5.12 2.56
N GLU A 105 -4.64 4.84 3.83
CA GLU A 105 -4.44 5.76 4.96
C GLU A 105 -2.96 6.17 5.10
N VAL A 106 -2.05 5.21 4.96
CA VAL A 106 -0.60 5.41 5.03
C VAL A 106 -0.10 6.25 3.84
N ILE A 107 -0.49 5.93 2.61
CA ILE A 107 -0.14 6.67 1.39
C ILE A 107 -0.58 8.13 1.46
N LEU A 108 -1.77 8.40 2.00
CA LEU A 108 -2.25 9.78 2.15
C LEU A 108 -1.39 10.58 3.14
N ARG A 109 -0.95 9.97 4.23
CA ARG A 109 -0.03 10.58 5.19
C ARG A 109 1.33 10.83 4.56
N GLU A 110 1.85 9.85 3.84
CA GLU A 110 3.14 9.93 3.14
C GLU A 110 3.13 11.01 2.05
N SER A 111 1.99 11.22 1.39
CA SER A 111 1.83 12.27 0.37
C SER A 111 2.11 13.69 0.89
N ALA A 112 1.94 13.94 2.20
CA ALA A 112 2.30 15.22 2.81
C ALA A 112 3.82 15.44 2.81
N ILE A 113 4.61 14.37 2.96
CA ILE A 113 6.08 14.42 2.95
C ILE A 113 6.60 14.48 1.52
N LEU A 114 5.91 13.82 0.57
CA LEU A 114 6.26 13.87 -0.86
C LEU A 114 6.23 15.29 -1.44
N GLY A 115 5.48 16.19 -0.82
CA GLY A 115 5.47 17.61 -1.17
C GLY A 115 6.86 18.25 -1.17
N ILE A 116 7.69 17.88 -0.19
CA ILE A 116 9.06 18.39 -0.02
C ILE A 116 9.96 17.95 -1.19
N LEU A 117 9.65 16.84 -1.84
CA LEU A 117 10.36 16.36 -3.02
C LEU A 117 9.94 17.07 -4.32
N GLY A 118 9.12 18.13 -4.23
CA GLY A 118 8.57 18.85 -5.39
C GLY A 118 7.41 18.14 -6.09
N VAL A 119 6.82 17.12 -5.46
CA VAL A 119 5.64 16.43 -6.00
C VAL A 119 4.38 17.20 -5.63
N HIS A 120 3.61 17.61 -6.63
CA HIS A 120 2.37 18.39 -6.48
C HIS A 120 1.33 17.64 -5.64
N THR A 121 1.37 17.89 -4.33
CA THR A 121 0.52 17.32 -3.28
C THR A 121 0.10 18.45 -2.33
N LEU A 122 -0.77 18.17 -1.36
CA LEU A 122 -1.07 19.16 -0.30
C LEU A 122 0.20 19.59 0.45
N GLY A 123 1.12 18.64 0.67
CA GLY A 123 2.42 18.92 1.28
C GLY A 123 3.26 19.94 0.51
N PHE A 124 3.19 19.91 -0.83
CA PHE A 124 3.94 20.84 -1.68
C PHE A 124 3.52 22.30 -1.45
N TYR A 125 2.21 22.53 -1.33
CA TYR A 125 1.70 23.88 -1.07
C TYR A 125 1.99 24.34 0.37
N VAL A 126 2.02 23.42 1.33
CA VAL A 126 2.46 23.71 2.70
C VAL A 126 3.92 24.14 2.69
N ASP A 127 4.78 23.35 2.03
CA ASP A 127 6.22 23.59 1.92
C ASP A 127 6.51 24.94 1.22
N SER A 128 5.88 25.18 0.08
CA SER A 128 5.97 26.46 -0.65
C SER A 128 5.51 27.66 0.20
N ALA A 129 4.47 27.53 1.02
CA ALA A 129 4.04 28.61 1.91
C ALA A 129 5.07 28.90 3.03
N PHE A 130 5.79 27.88 3.50
CA PHE A 130 6.90 28.06 4.43
C PHE A 130 8.12 28.71 3.75
N GLU A 131 8.46 28.31 2.54
CA GLU A 131 9.54 28.93 1.75
C GLU A 131 9.29 30.41 1.48
N GLU A 132 8.02 30.79 1.23
CA GLU A 132 7.62 32.19 1.04
C GLU A 132 7.50 32.98 2.37
N LEU A 133 7.76 32.37 3.53
CA LEU A 133 7.58 32.94 4.88
C LEU A 133 6.13 33.37 5.20
N ARG A 134 5.14 32.71 4.58
CA ARG A 134 3.72 33.06 4.68
C ARG A 134 3.02 32.12 5.62
N PHE A 135 3.35 32.29 6.91
CA PHE A 135 2.94 31.41 8.00
C PHE A 135 1.41 31.34 8.19
N ASP A 136 0.69 32.41 7.83
CA ASP A 136 -0.77 32.44 7.77
C ASP A 136 -1.33 31.38 6.81
N ARG A 137 -0.79 31.33 5.57
CA ARG A 137 -1.18 30.32 4.58
C ARG A 137 -0.68 28.93 4.97
N ALA A 138 0.55 28.82 5.48
CA ALA A 138 1.11 27.54 5.92
C ALA A 138 0.23 26.90 7.01
N LEU A 139 -0.15 27.66 8.04
CA LEU A 139 -1.00 27.18 9.12
C LEU A 139 -2.38 26.76 8.63
N PHE A 140 -3.00 27.54 7.73
CA PHE A 140 -4.27 27.17 7.11
C PHE A 140 -4.18 25.85 6.34
N LEU A 141 -3.15 25.67 5.50
CA LEU A 141 -2.96 24.45 4.71
C LEU A 141 -2.65 23.23 5.60
N ILE A 142 -1.90 23.41 6.69
CA ILE A 142 -1.67 22.36 7.69
C ILE A 142 -3.00 21.93 8.33
N LEU A 143 -3.84 22.89 8.75
CA LEU A 143 -5.14 22.59 9.35
C LEU A 143 -6.06 21.83 8.39
N VAL A 144 -6.11 22.26 7.12
CA VAL A 144 -6.88 21.57 6.07
C VAL A 144 -6.37 20.14 5.87
N THR A 145 -5.06 19.96 5.76
CA THR A 145 -4.45 18.63 5.58
C THR A 145 -4.70 17.73 6.79
N ALA A 146 -4.61 18.26 8.01
CA ALA A 146 -4.91 17.54 9.23
C ALA A 146 -6.38 17.10 9.30
N LEU A 147 -7.32 18.00 8.95
CA LEU A 147 -8.75 17.69 8.92
C LEU A 147 -9.06 16.61 7.88
N LEU A 148 -8.45 16.68 6.70
CA LEU A 148 -8.60 15.69 5.64
C LEU A 148 -8.08 14.32 6.09
N ASN A 149 -6.92 14.27 6.74
CA ASN A 149 -6.39 13.02 7.30
C ASN A 149 -7.33 12.43 8.34
N ILE A 150 -7.85 13.24 9.28
CA ILE A 150 -8.81 12.77 10.30
C ILE A 150 -10.10 12.22 9.65
N LEU A 151 -10.59 12.89 8.61
CA LEU A 151 -11.79 12.47 7.88
C LEU A 151 -11.55 11.10 7.22
N VAL A 152 -10.44 10.95 6.49
CA VAL A 152 -10.04 9.70 5.83
C VAL A 152 -9.85 8.59 6.83
N ASP A 153 -9.14 8.84 7.94
CA ASP A 153 -8.92 7.86 9.01
C ASP A 153 -10.26 7.38 9.58
N THR A 154 -11.21 8.30 9.78
CA THR A 154 -12.52 8.00 10.33
C THR A 154 -13.39 7.20 9.35
N LEU A 155 -13.40 7.58 8.07
CA LEU A 155 -14.05 6.82 7.01
C LEU A 155 -13.46 5.41 6.88
N SER A 156 -12.13 5.31 6.85
CA SER A 156 -11.41 4.04 6.76
C SER A 156 -11.73 3.14 7.95
N ARG A 157 -11.73 3.67 9.18
CA ARG A 157 -12.16 2.94 10.38
C ARG A 157 -13.63 2.49 10.29
N GLY A 158 -14.53 3.36 9.81
CA GLY A 158 -15.94 3.06 9.62
C GLY A 158 -16.17 1.91 8.64
N ILE A 159 -15.50 1.94 7.49
CA ILE A 159 -15.57 0.90 6.46
C ILE A 159 -14.99 -0.43 7.00
N ARG A 160 -13.83 -0.40 7.66
CA ARG A 160 -13.21 -1.60 8.28
C ARG A 160 -14.13 -2.25 9.32
N ARG A 161 -14.80 -1.44 10.17
CA ARG A 161 -15.77 -1.93 11.17
C ARG A 161 -17.00 -2.55 10.50
N LYS A 162 -17.59 -1.89 9.50
CA LYS A 162 -18.79 -2.36 8.79
C LYS A 162 -18.55 -3.70 8.08
N LEU A 163 -17.38 -3.87 7.51
CA LEU A 163 -16.96 -5.10 6.83
C LEU A 163 -16.49 -6.20 7.80
N ARG A 164 -16.57 -5.99 9.14
CA ARG A 164 -16.03 -6.88 10.19
C ARG A 164 -14.59 -7.32 9.91
N LEU A 165 -13.78 -6.41 9.38
CA LEU A 165 -12.37 -6.66 9.05
C LEU A 165 -11.46 -6.62 10.29
N ASN A 166 -12.02 -6.80 11.49
CA ASN A 166 -11.32 -6.75 12.78
C ASN A 166 -10.37 -7.95 13.01
N ALA A 167 -10.30 -8.89 12.08
CA ALA A 167 -9.35 -9.99 12.15
C ALA A 167 -8.05 -9.61 11.43
N LEU A 168 -7.28 -8.71 12.04
CA LEU A 168 -5.83 -8.79 11.86
C LEU A 168 -5.35 -9.92 12.79
N PRO A 169 -4.67 -10.96 12.28
CA PRO A 169 -3.86 -11.81 13.14
C PRO A 169 -2.88 -10.90 13.85
N ASP A 170 -2.75 -11.02 15.17
CA ASP A 170 -1.82 -10.26 16.00
C ASP A 170 -0.47 -10.08 15.30
N MET A 171 -0.18 -8.84 14.90
CA MET A 171 1.17 -8.44 14.52
C MET A 171 1.89 -8.00 15.79
N ARG A 172 2.29 -8.99 16.60
CA ARG A 172 3.46 -8.86 17.48
C ARG A 172 4.66 -9.46 16.77
#